data_AF-A0AAQ3S8V1-F1
#
_entry.id   AF-A0AAQ3S8V1-F1
#
_cell.length_a   1.000
_cell.length_b   1.000
_cell.length_c   1.000
_cell.angle_alpha   90.00
_cell.angle_beta   90.00
_cell.angle_gamma   90.00
#
_symmetry.space_group_name_H-M   'P 1'
#
loop_
_entity.id
_entity.type
_entity.pdbx_description
1 polymer ?
#
loop_
_entity_poly.entity_id
_entity_poly.type
_entity_poly.pdbx_seq_one_letter_code
_entity_poly.pdbx_strand_id
1 'polypeptide(L)'
;MIESRQWKNVKRKKRLGDKVHVKFPDRLDEMLDLKNIWVLVSINRFIQDTLEDEKTRNGLKLRCTSRLRIQKQEFFEFSEQSVLSNLYWGIDSIEAAIEAQQPEDRSFRLMNSEQMLQVPAMLEEEEVTATIPNRYLVCCSYFYLSVVRKLQGDEWQAALHFLQAVLVSPRLVWTEFASQLCESLFPQSSIRMVQGNCSSRSLESVSSEDEMDEAIREVARRYKECLVYYQVMLYGETPWWRSYCSKQSPRSV
;
A
#
# COMPACT_ATOMS: atom_id res chain seq x y z
N MET A 1 -1.84 -8.41 -17.48
CA MET A 1 -0.59 -8.85 -16.81
C MET A 1 0.44 -9.24 -17.88
N ILE A 2 1.24 -8.30 -18.38
CA ILE A 2 2.24 -8.56 -19.43
C ILE A 2 3.60 -8.70 -18.75
N GLU A 3 4.03 -9.94 -18.49
CA GLU A 3 5.44 -10.21 -18.16
C GLU A 3 6.31 -9.80 -19.36
N SER A 4 7.15 -8.78 -19.18
CA SER A 4 8.09 -8.37 -20.22
C SER A 4 9.01 -9.53 -20.59
N ARG A 5 9.38 -9.62 -21.88
CA ARG A 5 10.20 -10.73 -22.43
C ARG A 5 11.54 -10.89 -21.71
N GLN A 6 12.06 -9.83 -21.08
CA GLN A 6 13.27 -9.87 -20.27
C GLN A 6 13.09 -10.79 -19.04
N TRP A 7 11.95 -10.75 -18.36
CA TRP A 7 11.71 -11.52 -17.14
C TRP A 7 11.50 -13.02 -17.39
N LYS A 8 10.93 -13.39 -18.54
CA LYS A 8 10.83 -14.79 -18.97
C LYS A 8 12.21 -15.42 -19.18
N ASN A 9 13.18 -14.65 -19.68
CA ASN A 9 14.53 -15.12 -19.92
C ASN A 9 15.36 -15.27 -18.63
N VAL A 10 15.17 -14.38 -17.66
CA VAL A 10 15.82 -14.48 -16.34
C VAL A 10 15.32 -15.69 -15.56
N LYS A 11 13.99 -15.91 -15.53
CA LYS A 11 13.38 -17.11 -14.90
C LYS A 11 13.75 -18.42 -15.60
N ARG A 12 14.06 -18.40 -16.90
CA ARG A 12 14.55 -19.58 -17.65
C ARG A 12 16.01 -19.88 -17.31
N LYS A 13 16.89 -18.87 -17.30
CA LYS A 13 18.32 -19.07 -17.02
C LYS A 13 18.58 -19.50 -15.58
N LYS A 14 17.81 -18.99 -14.60
CA LYS A 14 17.93 -19.40 -13.18
C LYS A 14 17.48 -20.85 -12.94
N ARG A 15 16.59 -21.41 -13.78
CA ARG A 15 16.17 -22.82 -13.73
C ARG A 15 17.21 -23.81 -14.28
N LEU A 16 18.16 -23.34 -15.09
CA LEU A 16 19.22 -24.16 -15.67
C LEU A 16 20.53 -24.16 -14.84
N GLY A 17 20.56 -23.51 -13.67
CA GLY A 17 21.73 -23.51 -12.80
C GLY A 17 22.88 -22.59 -13.26
N ASP A 18 22.69 -21.83 -14.34
CA ASP A 18 23.67 -20.84 -14.76
C ASP A 18 23.69 -19.65 -13.79
N LYS A 19 24.90 -19.27 -13.33
CA LYS A 19 25.11 -18.01 -12.61
C LYS A 19 24.80 -16.85 -13.55
N VAL A 20 23.62 -16.26 -13.39
CA VAL A 20 23.24 -15.04 -14.10
C VAL A 20 24.03 -13.88 -13.48
N HIS A 21 25.16 -13.52 -14.08
CA HIS A 21 25.83 -12.26 -13.77
C HIS A 21 25.04 -11.14 -14.42
N VAL A 22 24.17 -10.50 -13.64
CA VAL A 22 23.62 -9.19 -13.98
C VAL A 22 24.73 -8.19 -13.69
N LYS A 23 25.19 -7.46 -14.71
CA LYS A 23 26.15 -6.37 -14.54
C LYS A 23 25.38 -5.16 -13.99
N PHE A 24 25.70 -4.76 -12.77
CA PHE A 24 25.23 -3.52 -12.15
C PHE A 24 26.20 -2.37 -12.49
N PRO A 25 25.73 -1.11 -12.57
CA PRO A 25 26.62 0.05 -12.62
C PRO A 25 27.19 0.32 -11.21
N ASP A 26 28.48 0.08 -11.05
CA ASP A 26 29.19 0.25 -9.77
C ASP A 26 29.07 1.69 -9.24
N ARG A 27 28.68 1.82 -7.95
CA ARG A 27 28.71 3.02 -7.06
C ARG A 27 27.42 3.85 -6.85
N LEU A 28 26.31 3.58 -7.53
CA LEU A 28 24.99 4.17 -7.19
C LEU A 28 24.06 3.19 -6.44
N ASP A 29 24.43 1.92 -6.37
CA ASP A 29 23.62 0.80 -5.83
C ASP A 29 23.48 0.82 -4.30
N GLU A 30 24.59 0.98 -3.55
CA GLU A 30 24.55 0.90 -2.08
C GLU A 30 23.75 2.06 -1.42
N MET A 31 23.75 3.24 -2.03
CA MET A 31 23.02 4.41 -1.52
C MET A 31 21.51 4.30 -1.81
N LEU A 32 21.13 3.62 -2.89
CA LEU A 32 19.74 3.35 -3.22
C LEU A 32 19.16 2.26 -2.30
N ASP A 33 19.97 1.26 -1.95
CA ASP A 33 19.63 0.20 -0.99
C ASP A 33 19.27 0.76 0.39
N LEU A 34 20.13 1.62 0.96
CA LEU A 34 19.88 2.24 2.27
C LEU A 34 18.63 3.13 2.25
N LYS A 35 18.41 3.87 1.16
CA LYS A 35 17.22 4.71 1.03
C LYS A 35 15.94 3.89 0.98
N ASN A 36 15.92 2.79 0.24
CA ASN A 36 14.74 1.91 0.14
C ASN A 36 14.41 1.23 1.48
N ILE A 37 15.43 0.76 2.19
CA ILE A 37 15.27 0.21 3.55
C ILE A 37 14.76 1.30 4.50
N TRP A 38 15.30 2.52 4.40
CA TRP A 38 14.84 3.65 5.19
C TRP A 38 13.36 3.98 4.91
N VAL A 39 12.89 3.89 3.66
CA VAL A 39 11.46 4.04 3.34
C VAL A 39 10.61 2.97 4.04
N LEU A 40 11.01 1.70 3.96
CA LEU A 40 10.33 0.59 4.64
C LEU A 40 10.20 0.85 6.15
N VAL A 41 11.32 1.19 6.80
CA VAL A 41 11.37 1.47 8.25
C VAL A 41 10.53 2.70 8.60
N SER A 42 10.62 3.78 7.81
CA SER A 42 9.91 5.03 8.09
C SER A 42 8.40 4.89 7.97
N ILE A 43 7.92 4.16 6.96
CA ILE A 43 6.48 3.85 6.81
C ILE A 43 6.01 3.01 8.00
N ASN A 44 6.72 1.93 8.33
CA ASN A 44 6.31 1.04 9.42
C ASN A 44 6.33 1.74 10.79
N ARG A 45 7.32 2.62 11.01
CA ARG A 45 7.37 3.46 12.22
C ARG A 45 6.19 4.40 12.27
N PHE A 46 5.88 5.11 11.19
CA PHE A 46 4.72 6.00 11.14
C PHE A 46 3.40 5.26 11.44
N ILE A 47 3.20 4.06 10.88
CA ILE A 47 2.01 3.26 11.15
C ILE A 47 1.99 2.84 12.63
N GLN A 48 3.13 2.44 13.19
CA GLN A 48 3.24 2.09 14.62
C GLN A 48 2.91 3.27 15.52
N ASP A 49 3.51 4.44 15.28
CA ASP A 49 3.27 5.67 16.05
C ASP A 49 1.78 6.07 15.98
N THR A 50 1.16 5.90 14.81
CA THR A 50 -0.28 6.11 14.59
C THR A 50 -1.14 5.13 15.40
N LEU A 51 -0.73 3.87 15.50
CA LEU A 51 -1.45 2.85 16.25
C LEU A 51 -1.36 3.10 17.76
N GLU A 52 -0.24 3.62 18.25
CA GLU A 52 -0.01 3.91 19.67
C GLU A 52 -0.75 5.18 20.13
N ASP A 53 -0.92 6.18 19.26
CA ASP A 53 -1.68 7.39 19.57
C ASP A 53 -3.17 7.24 19.19
N GLU A 54 -3.99 6.92 20.20
CA GLU A 54 -5.45 6.82 20.06
C GLU A 54 -6.09 8.08 19.47
N LYS A 55 -5.59 9.28 19.79
CA LYS A 55 -6.16 10.53 19.26
C LYS A 55 -5.91 10.65 17.76
N THR A 56 -4.69 10.34 17.32
CA THR A 56 -4.34 10.33 15.88
C THR A 56 -5.13 9.25 15.15
N ARG A 57 -5.19 8.03 15.69
CA ARG A 57 -5.96 6.92 15.13
C ARG A 57 -7.45 7.25 14.95
N ASN A 58 -8.09 7.77 15.99
CA ASN A 58 -9.50 8.20 15.93
C ASN A 58 -9.72 9.35 14.94
N GLY A 59 -8.77 10.28 14.84
CA GLY A 59 -8.79 11.35 13.84
C GLY A 59 -8.78 10.82 12.40
N LEU A 60 -7.92 9.84 12.11
CA LEU A 60 -7.86 9.18 10.80
C LEU A 60 -9.12 8.39 10.49
N LYS A 61 -9.65 7.65 11.48
CA LYS A 61 -10.92 6.93 11.34
C LYS A 61 -12.06 7.88 10.99
N LEU A 62 -12.14 9.03 11.67
CA LEU A 62 -13.17 10.03 11.41
C LEU A 62 -13.03 10.67 10.02
N ARG A 63 -11.80 11.02 9.59
CA ARG A 63 -11.55 11.55 8.24
C ARG A 63 -12.08 10.61 7.17
N CYS A 64 -11.77 9.31 7.28
CA CYS A 64 -12.24 8.30 6.35
C CYS A 64 -13.75 8.08 6.39
N THR A 65 -14.32 7.91 7.59
CA THR A 65 -15.72 7.49 7.74
C THR A 65 -16.73 8.63 7.64
N SER A 66 -16.33 9.88 7.88
CA SER A 66 -17.23 11.05 7.77
C SER A 66 -17.81 11.22 6.36
N ARG A 67 -17.02 10.92 5.32
CA ARG A 67 -17.48 10.99 3.91
C ARG A 67 -18.44 9.86 3.54
N LEU A 68 -18.40 8.73 4.26
CA LEU A 68 -19.31 7.59 4.02
C LEU A 68 -20.72 7.86 4.54
N ARG A 69 -20.88 8.80 5.50
CA ARG A 69 -22.16 9.12 6.13
C ARG A 69 -23.02 10.12 5.36
N ILE A 70 -22.49 10.66 4.26
CA ILE A 70 -23.11 11.77 3.53
C ILE A 70 -23.52 11.27 2.15
N GLN A 71 -24.71 10.66 2.08
CA GLN A 71 -25.78 11.14 1.19
C GLN A 71 -27.07 10.40 1.50
N LYS A 72 -28.10 11.16 1.91
CA LYS A 72 -29.49 10.70 1.90
C LYS A 72 -29.99 10.77 0.46
N GLN A 73 -29.50 9.90 -0.41
CA GLN A 73 -30.19 9.63 -1.67
C GLN A 73 -31.24 8.55 -1.42
N GLU A 74 -32.45 8.79 -1.93
CA GLU A 74 -33.60 7.89 -1.73
C GLU A 74 -33.43 6.53 -2.44
N PHE A 75 -32.42 6.41 -3.31
CA PHE A 75 -32.11 5.19 -4.05
C PHE A 75 -30.59 5.04 -4.20
N PHE A 76 -30.01 4.09 -3.49
CA PHE A 76 -28.67 3.57 -3.81
C PHE A 76 -28.81 2.19 -4.41
N GLU A 77 -27.92 1.85 -5.33
CA GLU A 77 -27.77 0.48 -5.75
C GLU A 77 -27.17 -0.33 -4.58
N PHE A 78 -27.68 -1.55 -4.35
CA PHE A 78 -27.22 -2.40 -3.24
C PHE A 78 -25.71 -2.67 -3.29
N SER A 79 -25.14 -2.71 -4.49
CA SER A 79 -23.71 -2.82 -4.77
C SER A 79 -22.91 -1.68 -4.13
N GLU A 80 -23.33 -0.43 -4.32
CA GLU A 80 -22.62 0.75 -3.79
C GLU A 80 -22.65 0.78 -2.26
N GLN A 81 -23.80 0.49 -1.66
CA GLN A 81 -23.94 0.41 -0.20
C GLN A 81 -23.08 -0.71 0.41
N SER A 82 -22.93 -1.83 -0.30
CA SER A 82 -22.02 -2.90 0.10
C SER A 82 -20.58 -2.41 0.12
N VAL A 83 -20.13 -1.65 -0.88
CA VAL A 83 -18.77 -1.08 -0.92
C VAL A 83 -18.51 -0.15 0.26
N LEU A 84 -19.42 0.79 0.52
CA LEU A 84 -19.27 1.73 1.65
C LEU A 84 -19.31 1.00 3.00
N SER A 85 -20.18 0.00 3.14
CA SER A 85 -20.30 -0.82 4.35
C SER A 85 -19.03 -1.63 4.59
N ASN A 86 -18.45 -2.24 3.55
CA ASN A 86 -17.19 -2.97 3.64
C ASN A 86 -16.04 -2.05 4.09
N LEU A 87 -15.94 -0.83 3.55
CA LEU A 87 -14.94 0.13 4.02
C LEU A 87 -15.15 0.49 5.50
N TYR A 88 -16.39 0.81 5.89
CA TYR A 88 -16.72 1.19 7.28
C TYR A 88 -16.42 0.07 8.27
N TRP A 89 -16.99 -1.12 8.05
CA TRP A 89 -16.82 -2.27 8.94
C TRP A 89 -15.41 -2.83 8.89
N GLY A 90 -14.73 -2.73 7.75
CA GLY A 90 -13.31 -3.06 7.63
C GLY A 90 -12.45 -2.24 8.58
N ILE A 91 -12.65 -0.92 8.61
CA ILE A 91 -11.94 0.00 9.55
C ILE A 91 -12.36 -0.28 11.00
N ASP A 92 -13.64 -0.45 11.27
CA ASP A 92 -14.15 -0.71 12.62
C ASP A 92 -13.63 -2.03 13.21
N SER A 93 -13.50 -3.06 12.37
CA SER A 93 -12.93 -4.35 12.75
C SER A 93 -11.44 -4.25 13.12
N ILE A 94 -10.69 -3.26 12.61
CA ILE A 94 -9.30 -2.99 13.05
C ILE A 94 -9.29 -2.47 14.48
N GLU A 95 -10.14 -1.50 14.80
CA GLU A 95 -10.23 -0.95 16.17
C GLU A 95 -10.59 -2.07 17.17
N ALA A 96 -11.58 -2.88 16.84
CA ALA A 96 -11.95 -4.01 17.67
C ALA A 96 -10.81 -5.05 17.80
N ALA A 97 -9.96 -5.19 16.79
CA ALA A 97 -8.78 -6.08 16.85
C ALA A 97 -7.67 -5.51 17.75
N ILE A 98 -7.52 -4.18 17.81
CA ILE A 98 -6.56 -3.51 18.71
C ILE A 98 -6.98 -3.69 20.18
N GLU A 99 -8.29 -3.65 20.46
CA GLU A 99 -8.85 -3.82 21.81
C GLU A 99 -8.96 -5.29 22.25
N ALA A 100 -8.85 -6.25 21.32
CA ALA A 100 -9.03 -7.66 21.60
C ALA A 100 -7.92 -8.21 22.53
N GLN A 101 -8.34 -8.83 23.64
CA GLN A 101 -7.41 -9.44 24.61
C GLN A 101 -6.89 -10.81 24.16
N GLN A 102 -7.68 -11.56 23.39
CA GLN A 102 -7.34 -12.91 22.94
C GLN A 102 -6.68 -12.85 21.55
N PRO A 103 -5.51 -13.50 21.37
CA PRO A 103 -4.76 -13.44 20.11
C PRO A 103 -5.52 -14.08 18.94
N GLU A 104 -6.36 -15.09 19.19
CA GLU A 104 -7.20 -15.72 18.16
C GLU A 104 -8.30 -14.79 17.67
N ASP A 105 -8.98 -14.09 18.59
CA ASP A 105 -10.02 -13.10 18.24
C ASP A 105 -9.41 -11.92 17.47
N ARG A 106 -8.27 -11.41 17.95
CA ARG A 106 -7.48 -10.39 17.22
C ARG A 106 -7.16 -10.85 15.80
N SER A 107 -6.64 -12.07 15.65
CA SER A 107 -6.27 -12.61 14.33
C SER A 107 -7.48 -12.76 13.40
N PHE A 108 -8.61 -13.25 13.92
CA PHE A 108 -9.86 -13.38 13.18
C PHE A 108 -10.39 -12.02 12.70
N ARG A 109 -10.41 -11.02 13.58
CA ARG A 109 -10.86 -9.66 13.25
C ARG A 109 -9.97 -8.98 12.21
N LEU A 110 -8.65 -9.17 12.27
CA LEU A 110 -7.73 -8.66 11.25
C LEU A 110 -7.95 -9.34 9.89
N MET A 111 -8.18 -10.66 9.87
CA MET A 111 -8.51 -11.38 8.63
C MET A 111 -9.82 -10.89 8.02
N ASN A 112 -10.86 -10.70 8.85
CA ASN A 112 -12.15 -10.17 8.39
C ASN A 112 -12.03 -8.73 7.88
N SER A 113 -11.29 -7.88 8.59
CA SER A 113 -10.99 -6.51 8.16
C SER A 113 -10.30 -6.50 6.80
N GLU A 114 -9.30 -7.36 6.60
CA GLU A 114 -8.59 -7.48 5.33
C GLU A 114 -9.55 -7.82 4.17
N GLN A 115 -10.41 -8.82 4.35
CA GLN A 115 -11.38 -9.23 3.34
C GLN A 115 -12.37 -8.12 3.00
N MET A 116 -12.85 -7.39 4.02
CA MET A 116 -13.75 -6.26 3.82
C MET A 116 -13.06 -5.14 3.04
N LEU A 117 -11.84 -4.75 3.43
CA LEU A 117 -11.10 -3.66 2.79
C LEU A 117 -10.65 -3.99 1.35
N GLN A 118 -10.54 -5.27 0.99
CA GLN A 118 -10.26 -5.67 -0.39
C GLN A 118 -11.38 -5.29 -1.36
N VAL A 119 -12.65 -5.28 -0.92
CA VAL A 119 -13.80 -4.92 -1.78
C VAL A 119 -13.66 -3.50 -2.36
N PRO A 120 -13.56 -2.43 -1.55
CA PRO A 120 -13.34 -1.07 -2.06
C PRO A 120 -11.95 -0.86 -2.69
N ALA A 121 -10.93 -1.68 -2.38
CA ALA A 121 -9.61 -1.58 -3.00
C ALA A 121 -9.56 -2.06 -4.46
N MET A 122 -10.57 -2.80 -4.92
CA MET A 122 -10.68 -3.35 -6.28
C MET A 122 -11.54 -2.50 -7.23
N LEU A 123 -12.07 -1.37 -6.77
CA LEU A 123 -12.85 -0.45 -7.61
C LEU A 123 -11.97 0.17 -8.71
N GLU A 124 -12.59 0.48 -9.84
CA GLU A 124 -11.95 1.30 -10.88
C GLU A 124 -11.73 2.71 -10.35
N GLU A 125 -10.51 3.24 -10.45
CA GLU A 125 -10.09 4.45 -9.76
C GLU A 125 -10.81 5.71 -10.30
N GLU A 126 -11.07 5.75 -11.61
CA GLU A 126 -11.67 6.89 -12.31
C GLU A 126 -13.20 6.98 -12.17
N GLU A 127 -13.83 5.97 -11.57
CA GLU A 127 -15.28 5.92 -11.37
C GLU A 127 -15.73 6.56 -10.05
N VAL A 128 -17.04 6.54 -9.81
CA VAL A 128 -17.70 7.10 -8.64
C VAL A 128 -18.67 6.06 -8.08
N THR A 129 -18.61 5.83 -6.76
CA THR A 129 -19.52 4.91 -6.04
C THR A 129 -20.29 5.69 -4.99
N ALA A 130 -21.62 5.64 -5.04
CA ALA A 130 -22.47 6.37 -4.10
C ALA A 130 -22.06 7.85 -3.98
N THR A 131 -21.73 8.47 -5.13
CA THR A 131 -21.20 9.85 -5.31
C THR A 131 -19.84 10.17 -4.71
N ILE A 132 -19.18 9.17 -4.13
CA ILE A 132 -17.81 9.31 -3.62
C ILE A 132 -16.86 8.88 -4.73
N PRO A 133 -15.86 9.69 -5.11
CA PRO A 133 -14.85 9.29 -6.08
C PRO A 133 -14.14 8.01 -5.63
N ASN A 134 -14.02 7.01 -6.51
CA ASN A 134 -13.44 5.72 -6.15
C ASN A 134 -11.98 5.85 -5.71
N ARG A 135 -11.20 6.76 -6.30
CA ARG A 135 -9.86 7.13 -5.79
C ARG A 135 -9.81 7.40 -4.28
N TYR A 136 -10.85 8.01 -3.70
CA TYR A 136 -10.93 8.22 -2.26
C TYR A 136 -11.11 6.89 -1.51
N LEU A 137 -12.08 6.08 -1.93
CA LEU A 137 -12.38 4.77 -1.32
C LEU A 137 -11.20 3.82 -1.42
N VAL A 138 -10.62 3.69 -2.62
CA VAL A 138 -9.45 2.86 -2.93
C VAL A 138 -8.25 3.30 -2.10
N CYS A 139 -7.96 4.61 -2.02
CA CYS A 139 -6.85 5.13 -1.24
C CYS A 139 -7.03 4.88 0.27
N CYS A 140 -8.22 5.13 0.82
CA CYS A 140 -8.55 4.77 2.21
C CYS A 140 -8.33 3.27 2.47
N SER A 141 -8.76 2.43 1.52
CA SER A 141 -8.66 0.98 1.64
C SER A 141 -7.21 0.52 1.69
N TYR A 142 -6.35 1.00 0.78
CA TYR A 142 -4.93 0.68 0.80
C TYR A 142 -4.21 1.24 2.04
N PHE A 143 -4.61 2.43 2.52
CA PHE A 143 -4.07 2.94 3.78
C PHE A 143 -4.40 2.01 4.95
N TYR A 144 -5.66 1.62 5.14
CA TYR A 144 -6.01 0.70 6.24
C TYR A 144 -5.53 -0.73 6.03
N LEU A 145 -5.39 -1.21 4.80
CA LEU A 145 -4.71 -2.48 4.53
C LEU A 145 -3.24 -2.43 4.99
N SER A 146 -2.57 -1.28 4.89
CA SER A 146 -1.23 -1.11 5.46
C SER A 146 -1.22 -1.29 6.99
N VAL A 147 -2.24 -0.76 7.67
CA VAL A 147 -2.43 -0.90 9.11
C VAL A 147 -2.71 -2.36 9.49
N VAL A 148 -3.59 -3.05 8.76
CA VAL A 148 -3.88 -4.48 8.96
C VAL A 148 -2.60 -5.31 8.86
N ARG A 149 -1.81 -5.11 7.80
CA ARG A 149 -0.56 -5.86 7.60
C ARG A 149 0.47 -5.56 8.69
N LYS A 150 0.58 -4.32 9.15
CA LYS A 150 1.43 -3.95 10.29
C LYS A 150 1.00 -4.70 11.56
N LEU A 151 -0.30 -4.74 11.86
CA LEU A 151 -0.85 -5.46 13.02
C LEU A 151 -0.70 -6.99 12.92
N GLN A 152 -0.63 -7.54 11.71
CA GLN A 152 -0.32 -8.95 11.43
C GLN A 152 1.19 -9.27 11.44
N GLY A 153 2.05 -8.26 11.55
CA GLY A 153 3.52 -8.42 11.55
C GLY A 153 4.16 -8.50 10.16
N ASP A 154 3.43 -8.21 9.08
CA ASP A 154 3.98 -8.16 7.72
C ASP A 154 4.33 -6.72 7.32
N GLU A 155 5.52 -6.29 7.75
CA GLU A 155 6.02 -4.92 7.52
C GLU A 155 6.24 -4.60 6.04
N TRP A 156 6.54 -5.62 5.22
CA TRP A 156 6.75 -5.46 3.78
C TRP A 156 5.43 -5.18 3.09
N GLN A 157 4.41 -6.00 3.33
CA GLN A 157 3.09 -5.75 2.76
C GLN A 157 2.45 -4.47 3.31
N ALA A 158 2.71 -4.12 4.57
CA ALA A 158 2.29 -2.85 5.12
C ALA A 158 2.84 -1.67 4.28
N ALA A 159 4.15 -1.64 4.05
CA ALA A 159 4.76 -0.59 3.25
C ALA A 159 4.29 -0.59 1.78
N LEU A 160 4.08 -1.77 1.19
CA LEU A 160 3.57 -1.87 -0.19
C LEU A 160 2.14 -1.35 -0.33
N HIS A 161 1.25 -1.64 0.63
CA HIS A 161 -0.10 -1.07 0.65
C HIS A 161 -0.08 0.44 0.89
N PHE A 162 0.77 0.94 1.79
CA PHE A 162 0.92 2.37 1.99
C PHE A 162 1.37 3.08 0.70
N LEU A 163 2.40 2.56 0.03
CA LEU A 163 2.85 3.10 -1.26
C LEU A 163 1.78 2.99 -2.34
N GLN A 164 0.94 1.96 -2.32
CA GLN A 164 -0.20 1.87 -3.22
C GLN A 164 -1.24 2.96 -2.93
N ALA A 165 -1.51 3.30 -1.67
CA ALA A 165 -2.37 4.43 -1.33
C ALA A 165 -1.81 5.76 -1.89
N VAL A 166 -0.50 5.98 -1.77
CA VAL A 166 0.18 7.14 -2.38
C VAL A 166 0.03 7.13 -3.89
N LEU A 167 0.20 5.97 -4.53
CA LEU A 167 0.06 5.83 -5.98
C LEU A 167 -1.36 6.12 -6.47
N VAL A 168 -2.40 5.82 -5.69
CA VAL A 168 -3.80 6.09 -6.04
C VAL A 168 -4.12 7.58 -5.91
N SER A 169 -3.75 8.18 -4.76
CA SER A 169 -4.00 9.59 -4.49
C SER A 169 -2.92 10.20 -3.59
N PRO A 170 -1.85 10.77 -4.18
CA PRO A 170 -0.76 11.40 -3.43
C PRO A 170 -1.25 12.47 -2.46
N ARG A 171 -2.11 13.37 -2.96
CA ARG A 171 -2.74 14.43 -2.16
C ARG A 171 -3.47 13.91 -0.95
N LEU A 172 -4.33 12.90 -1.13
CA LEU A 172 -5.14 12.40 -0.04
C LEU A 172 -4.24 11.84 1.07
N VAL A 173 -3.20 11.08 0.70
CA VAL A 173 -2.23 10.60 1.69
C VAL A 173 -1.50 11.77 2.36
N TRP A 174 -1.09 12.78 1.60
CA TRP A 174 -0.39 13.94 2.15
C TRP A 174 -1.26 14.77 3.11
N THR A 175 -2.51 15.06 2.75
CA THR A 175 -3.35 16.01 3.51
C THR A 175 -4.15 15.34 4.62
N GLU A 176 -4.57 14.09 4.40
CA GLU A 176 -5.48 13.40 5.32
C GLU A 176 -4.80 12.37 6.20
N PHE A 177 -3.73 11.72 5.73
CA PHE A 177 -3.18 10.53 6.40
C PHE A 177 -1.80 10.73 7.02
N ALA A 178 -0.83 11.22 6.25
CA ALA A 178 0.59 11.06 6.59
C ALA A 178 1.45 12.25 6.15
N SER A 179 1.00 13.48 6.39
CA SER A 179 1.69 14.72 5.97
C SER A 179 3.18 14.73 6.30
N GLN A 180 3.53 14.52 7.58
CA GLN A 180 4.91 14.56 8.07
C GLN A 180 5.78 13.46 7.44
N LEU A 181 5.23 12.25 7.26
CA LEU A 181 5.94 11.17 6.60
C LEU A 181 6.17 11.52 5.12
N CYS A 182 5.15 12.00 4.42
CA CYS A 182 5.25 12.37 3.02
C CYS A 182 6.31 13.45 2.76
N GLU A 183 6.40 14.47 3.63
CA GLU A 183 7.45 15.50 3.56
C GLU A 183 8.86 14.90 3.61
N SER A 184 9.05 13.85 4.42
CA SER A 184 10.33 13.15 4.53
C SER A 184 10.62 12.22 3.35
N LEU A 185 9.61 11.51 2.84
CA LEU A 185 9.76 10.51 1.79
C LEU A 185 9.89 11.14 0.39
N PHE A 186 9.24 12.28 0.18
CA PHE A 186 9.12 12.98 -1.09
C PHE A 186 9.61 14.45 -0.97
N PRO A 187 10.87 14.68 -0.58
CA PRO A 187 11.39 16.03 -0.44
C PRO A 187 11.32 16.75 -1.80
N GLN A 188 11.05 18.06 -1.77
CA GLN A 188 10.89 18.89 -2.99
C GLN A 188 12.06 18.77 -3.97
N SER A 189 13.27 18.50 -3.49
CA SER A 189 14.45 18.24 -4.31
C SER A 189 14.33 16.97 -5.16
N SER A 190 13.73 15.91 -4.61
CA SER A 190 13.46 14.66 -5.33
C SER A 190 12.35 14.81 -6.37
N ILE A 191 11.32 15.60 -6.04
CA ILE A 191 10.22 15.96 -6.95
C ILE A 191 10.77 16.77 -8.14
N ARG A 192 11.63 17.76 -7.87
CA ARG A 192 12.22 18.65 -8.89
C ARG A 192 13.21 17.93 -9.83
N MET A 193 13.96 16.94 -9.32
CA MET A 193 14.83 16.12 -10.18
C MET A 193 14.04 15.25 -11.17
N VAL A 194 12.87 14.74 -10.76
CA VAL A 194 11.98 14.00 -11.67
C VAL A 194 11.38 14.92 -12.72
N GLN A 195 11.00 16.16 -12.35
CA GLN A 195 10.51 17.16 -13.30
C GLN A 195 11.56 17.52 -14.36
N GLY A 196 12.83 17.72 -13.97
CA GLY A 196 13.91 18.06 -14.91
C GLY A 196 14.21 17.00 -15.99
N ASN A 197 13.90 15.72 -15.71
CA ASN A 197 14.04 14.63 -16.68
C ASN A 197 12.81 14.45 -17.59
N CYS A 198 11.65 14.98 -17.19
CA CYS A 198 10.38 14.85 -17.90
C CYS A 198 10.05 16.06 -18.82
N SER A 199 10.77 17.18 -18.74
CA SER A 199 10.49 18.41 -19.50
C SER A 199 10.76 18.35 -21.02
N SER A 200 10.69 17.17 -21.65
CA SER A 200 10.77 16.99 -23.10
C SER A 200 9.44 16.60 -23.75
N ARG A 201 8.29 17.08 -23.23
CA ARG A 201 7.01 16.90 -23.93
C ARG A 201 6.05 18.07 -23.72
N SER A 202 5.40 18.42 -24.81
CA SER A 202 4.77 19.69 -25.13
C SER A 202 3.44 19.94 -24.41
N LEU A 203 3.26 21.20 -24.01
CA LEU A 203 2.05 22.03 -23.91
C LEU A 203 0.68 21.32 -23.81
N GLU A 204 0.11 21.30 -22.61
CA GLU A 204 -1.30 21.56 -22.32
C GLU A 204 -1.42 21.90 -20.83
N SER A 205 -2.48 22.62 -20.45
CA SER A 205 -2.74 23.23 -19.14
C SER A 205 -2.79 22.23 -17.96
N VAL A 206 -1.67 21.65 -17.58
CA VAL A 206 -1.56 20.84 -16.36
C VAL A 206 -1.36 21.81 -15.19
N SER A 207 -2.26 21.74 -14.20
CA SER A 207 -2.09 22.48 -12.95
C SER A 207 -0.72 22.11 -12.36
N SER A 208 0.04 23.09 -11.84
CA SER A 208 1.32 22.85 -11.12
C SER A 208 1.22 21.76 -10.03
N GLU A 209 -0.01 21.56 -9.61
CA GLU A 209 -0.47 20.76 -8.52
C GLU A 209 -0.71 19.30 -8.99
N ASP A 210 -1.07 19.06 -10.27
CA ASP A 210 -1.13 17.73 -10.89
C ASP A 210 0.27 17.24 -11.30
N GLU A 211 1.16 18.16 -11.71
CA GLU A 211 2.56 17.84 -11.99
C GLU A 211 3.30 17.36 -10.74
N MET A 212 2.97 17.93 -9.57
CA MET A 212 3.50 17.48 -8.28
C MET A 212 3.02 16.07 -7.95
N ASP A 213 1.73 15.80 -8.12
CA ASP A 213 1.14 14.47 -7.88
C ASP A 213 1.82 13.40 -8.75
N GLU A 214 2.07 13.67 -10.03
CA GLU A 214 2.73 12.71 -10.92
C GLU A 214 4.19 12.47 -10.53
N ALA A 215 4.91 13.51 -10.11
CA ALA A 215 6.28 13.36 -9.61
C ALA A 215 6.32 12.51 -8.32
N ILE A 216 5.36 12.69 -7.42
CA ILE A 216 5.22 11.84 -6.21
C ILE A 216 4.90 10.40 -6.62
N ARG A 217 3.99 10.17 -7.57
CA ARG A 217 3.67 8.83 -8.08
C ARG A 217 4.91 8.13 -8.65
N GLU A 218 5.73 8.84 -9.42
CA GLU A 218 6.94 8.27 -9.99
C GLU A 218 7.97 7.86 -8.92
N VAL A 219 8.16 8.67 -7.87
CA VAL A 219 9.03 8.30 -6.74
C VAL A 219 8.44 7.13 -5.95
N ALA A 220 7.14 7.14 -5.66
CA ALA A 220 6.47 6.05 -4.95
C ALA A 220 6.52 4.73 -5.73
N ARG A 221 6.40 4.79 -7.07
CA ARG A 221 6.53 3.64 -7.97
C ARG A 221 7.91 3.00 -7.86
N ARG A 222 8.98 3.81 -7.86
CA ARG A 222 10.36 3.32 -7.68
C ARG A 222 10.55 2.67 -6.31
N TYR A 223 10.08 3.29 -5.24
CA TYR A 223 10.14 2.67 -3.91
C TYR A 223 9.39 1.34 -3.88
N LYS A 224 8.18 1.30 -4.45
CA LYS A 224 7.36 0.08 -4.48
C LYS A 224 8.04 -1.04 -5.26
N GLU A 225 8.58 -0.74 -6.45
CA GLU A 225 9.32 -1.70 -7.26
C GLU A 225 10.55 -2.25 -6.54
N CYS A 226 11.31 -1.37 -5.86
CA CYS A 226 12.47 -1.78 -5.07
C CYS A 226 12.07 -2.68 -3.89
N LEU A 227 11.03 -2.32 -3.15
CA LEU A 227 10.55 -3.15 -2.04
C LEU A 227 10.06 -4.52 -2.51
N VAL A 228 9.34 -4.59 -3.64
CA VAL A 228 8.95 -5.88 -4.24
C VAL A 228 10.20 -6.69 -4.63
N TYR A 229 11.21 -6.05 -5.21
CA TYR A 229 12.46 -6.71 -5.57
C TYR A 229 13.16 -7.33 -4.35
N TYR A 230 13.39 -6.56 -3.28
CA TYR A 230 14.02 -7.11 -2.07
C TYR A 230 13.14 -8.15 -1.40
N GLN A 231 11.81 -7.97 -1.40
CA GLN A 231 10.91 -9.00 -0.88
C GLN A 231 11.12 -10.32 -1.62
N VAL A 232 11.16 -10.31 -2.95
CA VAL A 232 11.38 -11.54 -3.74
C VAL A 232 12.81 -12.08 -3.58
N MET A 233 13.81 -11.21 -3.50
CA MET A 233 15.22 -11.62 -3.40
C MET A 233 15.58 -12.18 -2.02
N LEU A 234 15.06 -11.59 -0.94
CA LEU A 234 15.31 -12.01 0.43
C LEU A 234 14.39 -13.19 0.83
N TYR A 235 13.12 -13.19 0.43
CA TYR A 235 12.16 -14.26 0.76
C TYR A 235 12.08 -15.37 -0.29
N GLY A 236 12.85 -15.29 -1.38
CA GLY A 236 13.01 -16.37 -2.36
C GLY A 236 13.57 -17.66 -1.76
N GLU A 237 14.12 -17.61 -0.54
CA GLU A 237 14.62 -18.76 0.21
C GLU A 237 13.57 -19.40 1.15
N THR A 238 12.53 -18.67 1.57
CA THR A 238 11.39 -19.21 2.36
C THR A 238 10.08 -18.46 2.08
N PRO A 239 9.14 -19.05 1.31
CA PRO A 239 7.81 -18.48 1.15
C PRO A 239 6.99 -18.58 2.44
N TRP A 240 6.36 -17.48 2.85
CA TRP A 240 5.55 -17.36 4.07
C TRP A 240 4.37 -18.36 4.14
N TRP A 241 3.84 -18.81 3.01
CA TRP A 241 2.79 -19.85 2.98
C TRP A 241 3.30 -21.27 3.31
N ARG A 242 4.62 -21.51 3.35
CA ARG A 242 5.18 -22.84 3.66
C ARG A 242 5.10 -23.17 5.16
N SER A 243 4.98 -22.17 6.04
CA SER A 243 4.82 -22.36 7.48
C SER A 243 3.39 -22.73 7.89
N TYR A 244 2.39 -22.48 7.05
CA TYR A 244 0.99 -22.79 7.35
C TYR A 244 0.59 -24.22 6.94
N CYS A 245 1.28 -24.83 5.98
CA CYS A 245 0.97 -26.19 5.50
C CYS A 245 1.72 -27.33 6.21
N SER A 246 2.56 -27.05 7.21
CA SER A 246 3.38 -28.08 7.87
C SER A 246 2.83 -28.60 9.21
N LYS A 247 1.64 -28.14 9.64
CA LYS A 247 1.00 -28.62 10.90
C LYS A 247 -0.16 -29.60 10.74
N GLN A 248 -0.38 -30.17 9.56
CA GLN A 248 -1.30 -31.30 9.40
C GLN A 248 -0.55 -32.52 8.85
N SER A 249 0.24 -33.16 9.73
CA SER A 249 0.54 -34.58 9.60
C SER A 249 -0.42 -35.31 10.55
N PRO A 250 -1.35 -36.14 10.05
CA PRO A 250 -2.07 -37.07 10.90
C PRO A 250 -1.08 -38.15 11.35
N ARG A 251 -0.90 -38.27 12.67
CA ARG A 251 -0.25 -39.40 13.31
C ARG A 251 -0.99 -40.67 12.89
N SER A 252 -0.24 -41.61 12.35
CA SER A 252 -0.61 -43.00 12.08
C SER A 252 -1.21 -43.67 13.32
N VAL A 253 -2.35 -44.34 13.15
CA VAL A 253 -2.73 -45.58 13.83
C VAL A 253 -3.32 -46.50 12.79
#